data_AF-Q0CZA0-F1
#
_entry.id   AF-Q0CZA0-F1
#
_cell.length_a   1.000
_cell.length_b   1.000
_cell.length_c   1.000
_cell.angle_alpha   90.00
_cell.angle_beta   90.00
_cell.angle_gamma   90.00
#
_symmetry.space_group_name_H-M   'P 1'
#
loop_
_entity.id
_entity.type
_entity.pdbx_description
1 polymer ?
#
loop_
_entity_poly.entity_id
_entity_poly.type
_entity_poly.pdbx_seq_one_letter_code
_entity_poly.pdbx_strand_id
1 'polypeptide(L)'
;MEALPKGAKATFTEQRFSKSCHRYDVIDVLAESAPSPAISRSVLSIDDLERHSQLQRSCPSMRLVKLDWDSSEDEKFNTSETHILGLFEIHQLDQYLLDMVSTDWKGFHRLDNARNIGKSTHLTYYLNCDASKVAWAYNSTTFTINGVVISRDTDRGRKAFAEFVSILNESLQMISHPHFLLFVGIV
;
A
#
# COMPACT_ATOMS: atom_id res chain seq x y z
N MET A 1 -18.97 6.09 -15.44
CA MET A 1 -17.58 6.34 -14.96
C MET A 1 -16.81 5.02 -14.73
N GLU A 2 -17.17 3.92 -15.41
CA GLU A 2 -16.50 2.60 -15.28
C GLU A 2 -15.35 2.40 -16.29
N ALA A 3 -15.17 3.32 -17.24
CA ALA A 3 -14.15 3.21 -18.28
C ALA A 3 -12.71 3.44 -17.76
N LEU A 4 -12.54 4.33 -16.77
CA LEU A 4 -11.22 4.67 -16.22
C LEU A 4 -10.58 3.49 -15.45
N PRO A 5 -11.30 2.77 -14.56
CA PRO A 5 -10.74 1.58 -13.92
C PRO A 5 -10.39 0.45 -14.89
N LYS A 6 -11.21 0.25 -15.94
CA LYS A 6 -10.94 -0.78 -16.96
C LYS A 6 -9.70 -0.45 -17.80
N GLY A 7 -9.55 0.82 -18.18
CA GLY A 7 -8.35 1.31 -18.86
C GLY A 7 -7.10 1.18 -18.00
N ALA A 8 -7.17 1.59 -16.72
CA ALA A 8 -6.07 1.47 -15.78
C ALA A 8 -5.57 0.03 -15.60
N LYS A 9 -6.50 -0.92 -15.50
CA LYS A 9 -6.17 -2.34 -15.41
C LYS A 9 -5.48 -2.82 -16.70
N ALA A 10 -5.98 -2.44 -17.88
CA ALA A 10 -5.36 -2.80 -19.14
C ALA A 10 -3.92 -2.27 -19.26
N THR A 11 -3.69 -0.99 -18.96
CA THR A 11 -2.33 -0.40 -18.92
C THR A 11 -1.42 -1.17 -17.96
N PHE A 12 -1.95 -1.58 -16.80
CA PHE A 12 -1.18 -2.32 -15.81
C PHE A 12 -0.86 -3.76 -16.25
N THR A 13 -1.76 -4.42 -16.98
CA THR A 13 -1.49 -5.77 -17.50
C THR A 13 -0.37 -5.82 -18.55
N GLU A 14 -0.01 -4.68 -19.13
CA GLU A 14 1.15 -4.56 -20.04
C GLU A 14 2.49 -4.51 -19.29
N GLN A 15 2.48 -4.35 -17.96
CA GLN A 15 3.68 -4.37 -17.13
C GLN A 15 4.30 -5.78 -17.06
N ARG A 16 5.55 -5.84 -16.62
CA ARG A 16 6.29 -7.11 -16.48
C ARG A 16 6.19 -7.64 -15.05
N PHE A 17 5.99 -8.95 -14.95
CA PHE A 17 5.77 -9.66 -13.70
C PHE A 17 6.67 -10.88 -13.61
N SER A 18 7.23 -11.14 -12.44
CA SER A 18 7.89 -12.42 -12.13
C SER A 18 6.88 -13.44 -11.59
N LYS A 19 7.25 -14.73 -11.55
CA LYS A 19 6.43 -15.78 -10.92
C LYS A 19 6.90 -16.17 -9.51
N SER A 20 7.90 -15.48 -8.96
CA SER A 20 8.72 -16.01 -7.86
C SER A 20 8.24 -15.69 -6.44
N CYS A 21 7.41 -14.66 -6.24
CA CYS A 21 7.07 -14.22 -4.89
C CYS A 21 5.66 -14.63 -4.46
N HIS A 22 5.61 -15.41 -3.38
CA HIS A 22 4.36 -15.86 -2.74
C HIS A 22 4.19 -15.29 -1.33
N ARG A 23 5.10 -14.42 -0.88
CA ARG A 23 5.16 -13.95 0.50
C ARG A 23 5.55 -12.48 0.55
N TYR A 24 4.81 -11.72 1.35
CA TYR A 24 4.98 -10.28 1.46
C TYR A 24 5.46 -9.90 2.84
N ASP A 25 6.38 -8.94 2.91
CA ASP A 25 6.71 -8.22 4.13
C ASP A 25 5.51 -7.33 4.51
N VAL A 26 4.93 -7.57 5.69
CA VAL A 26 3.74 -6.87 6.18
C VAL A 26 4.07 -6.15 7.46
N ILE A 27 3.68 -4.88 7.52
CA ILE A 27 3.68 -4.05 8.71
C ILE A 27 2.25 -3.91 9.18
N ASP A 28 2.00 -4.24 10.44
CA ASP A 28 0.74 -4.02 11.12
C ASP A 28 0.96 -3.14 12.35
N VAL A 29 0.13 -2.11 12.52
CA VAL A 29 0.07 -1.29 13.72
C VAL A 29 -1.36 -1.27 14.23
N LEU A 30 -1.55 -1.63 15.49
CA LEU A 30 -2.85 -1.59 16.17
C LEU A 30 -2.79 -0.53 17.25
N ALA A 31 -3.80 0.35 17.31
CA ALA A 31 -3.87 1.38 18.33
C ALA A 31 -4.31 0.87 19.72
N GLU A 32 -4.78 -0.38 19.86
CA GLU A 32 -5.45 -0.83 21.10
C GLU A 32 -4.72 -1.91 21.93
N SER A 33 -4.73 -1.64 23.25
CA SER A 33 -4.56 -2.51 24.45
C SER A 33 -3.16 -2.70 25.08
N ALA A 34 -2.17 -1.90 24.73
CA ALA A 34 -0.92 -1.74 25.51
C ALA A 34 -0.65 -0.24 25.73
N PRO A 35 0.15 0.18 26.73
CA PRO A 35 0.36 1.61 27.02
C PRO A 35 0.97 2.40 25.84
N SER A 36 1.35 1.75 24.74
CA SER A 36 1.76 2.40 23.49
C SER A 36 1.39 1.51 22.29
N PRO A 37 1.02 2.07 21.13
CA PRO A 37 0.88 1.31 19.90
C PRO A 37 2.21 0.60 19.59
N ALA A 38 2.15 -0.57 18.96
CA ALA A 38 3.34 -1.34 18.61
C ALA A 38 3.30 -1.74 17.13
N ILE A 39 4.48 -1.71 16.50
CA ILE A 39 4.67 -2.25 15.16
C ILE A 39 4.84 -3.77 15.26
N SER A 40 4.00 -4.51 14.56
CA SER A 40 4.21 -5.92 14.28
C SER A 40 4.69 -6.08 12.84
N ARG A 41 5.82 -6.77 12.65
CA ARG A 41 6.31 -7.15 11.33
C ARG A 41 6.12 -8.65 11.14
N SER A 42 5.54 -9.02 10.01
CA SER A 42 5.31 -10.41 9.64
C SER A 42 5.55 -10.64 8.16
N VAL A 43 5.67 -11.91 7.76
CA VAL A 43 5.79 -12.29 6.35
C VAL A 43 4.63 -13.20 6.00
N LEU A 44 3.68 -12.70 5.21
CA LEU A 44 2.38 -13.35 4.96
C LEU A 44 2.21 -13.74 3.48
N SER A 45 1.48 -14.83 3.25
CA SER A 45 0.98 -15.15 1.90
C SER A 45 -0.23 -14.28 1.53
N ILE A 46 -0.65 -14.31 0.26
CA ILE A 46 -1.88 -13.62 -0.16
C ILE A 46 -3.12 -14.19 0.53
N ASP A 47 -3.20 -15.51 0.67
CA ASP A 47 -4.31 -16.18 1.36
C ASP A 47 -4.39 -15.76 2.84
N ASP A 48 -3.25 -15.60 3.50
CA ASP A 48 -3.20 -15.14 4.89
C ASP A 48 -3.62 -13.67 5.01
N LEU A 49 -3.26 -12.83 4.03
CA LEU A 49 -3.70 -11.44 3.96
C LEU A 49 -5.22 -11.34 3.78
N GLU A 50 -5.81 -12.17 2.93
CA GLU A 50 -7.27 -12.24 2.74
C GLU A 50 -7.98 -12.66 4.03
N ARG A 51 -7.49 -13.70 4.71
CA ARG A 51 -8.05 -14.12 6.01
C ARG A 51 -7.96 -13.02 7.06
N HIS A 52 -6.84 -12.31 7.11
CA HIS A 52 -6.65 -11.22 8.07
C HIS A 52 -7.40 -9.93 7.71
N SER A 53 -7.83 -9.72 6.46
CA SER A 53 -8.61 -8.54 6.08
C SER A 53 -10.10 -8.70 6.38
N GLN A 54 -10.59 -9.94 6.41
CA GLN A 54 -11.95 -10.27 6.84
C GLN A 54 -12.20 -10.03 8.34
N LEU A 55 -11.12 -10.01 9.13
CA LEU A 55 -11.16 -9.61 10.54
C LEU A 55 -11.34 -8.08 10.60
N GLN A 56 -12.59 -7.62 10.57
CA GLN A 56 -12.91 -6.20 10.70
C GLN A 56 -12.26 -5.62 11.95
N ARG A 57 -11.35 -4.67 11.76
CA ARG A 57 -10.77 -3.88 12.85
C ARG A 57 -11.73 -2.76 13.20
N SER A 58 -12.27 -2.82 14.41
CA SER A 58 -13.13 -1.78 14.98
C SER A 58 -12.35 -0.59 15.52
N CYS A 59 -11.02 -0.65 15.51
CA CYS A 59 -10.14 0.35 16.08
C CYS A 59 -9.15 0.94 15.04
N PRO A 60 -8.61 2.15 15.31
CA PRO A 60 -7.60 2.75 14.46
C PRO A 60 -6.41 1.80 14.28
N SER A 61 -5.99 1.62 13.04
CA SER A 61 -4.90 0.71 12.72
C SER A 61 -4.29 1.01 11.36
N MET A 62 -3.09 0.52 11.15
CA MET A 62 -2.39 0.60 9.88
C MET A 62 -1.96 -0.79 9.44
N ARG A 63 -2.11 -1.08 8.15
CA ARG A 63 -1.50 -2.23 7.48
C ARG A 63 -0.82 -1.80 6.19
N LEU A 64 0.44 -2.17 6.03
CA LEU A 64 1.21 -1.91 4.82
C LEU A 64 1.88 -3.18 4.34
N VAL A 65 1.78 -3.44 3.04
CA VAL A 65 2.41 -4.56 2.36
C VAL A 65 3.53 -4.05 1.48
N LYS A 66 4.74 -4.57 1.66
CA LYS A 66 5.88 -4.25 0.83
C LYS A 66 5.88 -5.10 -0.45
N LEU A 67 6.13 -4.46 -1.58
CA LEU A 67 6.46 -5.06 -2.85
C LEU A 67 7.83 -4.59 -3.29
N ASP A 68 8.63 -5.51 -3.83
CA ASP A 68 9.91 -5.16 -4.43
C ASP A 68 9.73 -4.99 -5.95
N TRP A 69 10.19 -3.84 -6.45
CA TRP A 69 10.28 -3.54 -7.88
C TRP A 69 11.73 -3.66 -8.33
N ASP A 70 12.00 -4.63 -9.20
CA ASP A 70 13.31 -4.87 -9.78
C ASP A 70 13.51 -3.91 -10.97
N SER A 71 14.47 -2.99 -10.83
CA SER A 71 14.84 -2.00 -11.84
C SER A 71 16.13 -2.36 -12.60
N SER A 72 16.73 -3.53 -12.38
CA SER A 72 18.10 -3.75 -12.83
C SER A 72 18.23 -3.90 -14.34
N GLU A 73 17.28 -4.53 -15.05
CA GLU A 73 17.31 -4.62 -16.54
C GLU A 73 15.93 -4.72 -17.24
N ASP A 74 14.87 -5.12 -16.52
CA ASP A 74 13.58 -5.45 -17.16
C ASP A 74 12.35 -4.83 -16.47
N GLU A 75 12.53 -3.84 -15.59
CA GLU A 75 11.48 -3.13 -14.82
C GLU A 75 10.25 -4.00 -14.52
N LYS A 76 10.40 -4.92 -13.57
CA LYS A 76 9.35 -5.91 -13.27
C LYS A 76 8.99 -5.93 -11.80
N PHE A 77 7.72 -6.22 -11.56
CA PHE A 77 7.28 -6.58 -10.22
C PHE A 77 7.83 -7.95 -9.85
N ASN A 78 8.44 -8.04 -8.66
CA ASN A 78 8.80 -9.33 -8.08
C ASN A 78 7.56 -10.05 -7.50
N THR A 79 6.48 -10.18 -8.28
CA THR A 79 5.28 -10.98 -8.00
C THR A 79 4.41 -11.07 -9.27
N SER A 80 3.31 -11.84 -9.24
CA SER A 80 2.38 -11.96 -10.37
C SER A 80 1.37 -10.79 -10.43
N GLU A 81 0.86 -10.52 -11.62
CA GLU A 81 -0.24 -9.57 -11.84
C GLU A 81 -1.44 -9.88 -10.95
N THR A 82 -1.85 -11.16 -10.91
CA THR A 82 -2.99 -11.63 -10.11
C THR A 82 -2.84 -11.30 -8.64
N HIS A 83 -1.63 -11.39 -8.10
CA HIS A 83 -1.40 -11.05 -6.70
C HIS A 83 -1.48 -9.54 -6.45
N ILE A 84 -0.97 -8.70 -7.35
CA ILE A 84 -1.05 -7.24 -7.16
C ILE A 84 -2.50 -6.78 -7.24
N LEU A 85 -3.26 -7.32 -8.19
CA LEU A 85 -4.70 -7.07 -8.27
C LEU A 85 -5.41 -7.51 -6.98
N GLY A 86 -5.11 -8.71 -6.48
CA GLY A 86 -5.64 -9.20 -5.20
C GLY A 86 -5.25 -8.30 -4.02
N LEU A 87 -4.01 -7.81 -3.96
CA LEU A 87 -3.58 -6.86 -2.92
C LEU A 87 -4.37 -5.56 -2.97
N PHE A 88 -4.65 -5.03 -4.16
CA PHE A 88 -5.47 -3.83 -4.32
C PHE A 88 -6.90 -4.06 -3.85
N GLU A 89 -7.46 -5.24 -4.10
CA GLU A 89 -8.80 -5.61 -3.60
C GLU A 89 -8.81 -5.77 -2.07
N ILE A 90 -7.86 -6.51 -1.50
CA ILE A 90 -7.70 -6.74 -0.06
C ILE A 90 -7.56 -5.41 0.70
N HIS A 91 -6.77 -4.49 0.16
CA HIS A 91 -6.50 -3.18 0.79
C HIS A 91 -7.51 -2.11 0.36
N GLN A 92 -8.54 -2.49 -0.42
CA GLN A 92 -9.62 -1.61 -0.89
C GLN A 92 -9.11 -0.37 -1.65
N LEU A 93 -7.98 -0.50 -2.34
CA LEU A 93 -7.39 0.54 -3.16
C LEU A 93 -8.24 0.79 -4.41
N ASP A 94 -8.24 2.05 -4.86
CA ASP A 94 -8.83 2.40 -6.15
C ASP A 94 -7.97 1.81 -7.29
N GLN A 95 -8.64 1.18 -8.24
CA GLN A 95 -7.99 0.52 -9.38
C GLN A 95 -7.31 1.54 -10.32
N TYR A 96 -7.73 2.81 -10.32
CA TYR A 96 -7.06 3.85 -11.09
C TYR A 96 -5.60 4.07 -10.63
N LEU A 97 -5.26 3.73 -9.38
CA LEU A 97 -3.88 3.76 -8.92
C LEU A 97 -2.95 2.81 -9.69
N LEU A 98 -3.49 1.73 -10.28
CA LEU A 98 -2.69 0.84 -11.13
C LEU A 98 -2.15 1.58 -12.36
N ASP A 99 -2.92 2.50 -12.95
CA ASP A 99 -2.47 3.36 -14.05
C ASP A 99 -1.33 4.27 -13.59
N MET A 100 -1.52 4.96 -12.46
CA MET A 100 -0.50 5.85 -11.89
C MET A 100 0.81 5.13 -11.56
N VAL A 101 0.71 3.89 -11.08
CA VAL A 101 1.87 3.02 -10.82
C VAL A 101 2.56 2.65 -12.13
N SER A 102 1.79 2.25 -13.16
CA SER A 102 2.31 1.80 -14.46
C SER A 102 2.96 2.92 -15.27
N THR A 103 2.40 4.12 -15.20
CA THR A 103 2.86 5.30 -15.95
C THR A 103 3.80 6.20 -15.14
N ASP A 104 4.19 5.74 -13.96
CA ASP A 104 5.16 6.38 -13.07
C ASP A 104 4.86 7.84 -12.70
N TRP A 105 3.59 8.17 -12.43
CA TRP A 105 3.18 9.53 -12.06
C TRP A 105 3.93 9.99 -10.81
N LYS A 106 4.65 11.11 -10.89
CA LYS A 106 5.48 11.62 -9.79
C LYS A 106 4.68 12.45 -8.79
N GLY A 107 5.17 12.51 -7.54
CA GLY A 107 4.61 13.37 -6.50
C GLY A 107 3.42 12.74 -5.77
N PHE A 108 2.66 13.59 -5.06
CA PHE A 108 1.51 13.20 -4.27
C PHE A 108 0.21 13.43 -5.01
N HIS A 109 -0.68 12.43 -4.96
CA HIS A 109 -2.00 12.44 -5.57
C HIS A 109 -3.04 11.95 -4.55
N ARG A 110 -4.14 12.69 -4.44
CA ARG A 110 -5.35 12.23 -3.76
C ARG A 110 -6.42 12.00 -4.81
N LEU A 111 -7.05 10.83 -4.81
CA LEU A 111 -8.21 10.60 -5.66
C LEU A 111 -9.45 11.21 -5.00
N ASP A 112 -10.09 12.15 -5.69
CA ASP A 112 -11.24 12.88 -5.16
C ASP A 112 -12.51 12.03 -5.06
N ASN A 113 -12.56 10.91 -5.79
CA ASN A 113 -13.66 9.97 -5.74
C ASN A 113 -13.54 9.08 -4.51
N ALA A 114 -14.16 9.51 -3.41
CA ALA A 114 -14.27 8.67 -2.23
C ALA A 114 -15.08 7.40 -2.57
N ARG A 115 -14.51 6.23 -2.30
CA ARG A 115 -15.14 4.95 -2.58
C ARG A 115 -16.01 4.55 -1.40
N ASN A 116 -17.32 4.48 -1.62
CA ASN A 116 -18.25 4.00 -0.60
C ASN A 116 -18.31 2.47 -0.66
N ILE A 117 -17.90 1.82 0.43
CA ILE A 117 -17.93 0.37 0.59
C ILE A 117 -18.84 0.08 1.79
N GLY A 118 -20.07 -0.37 1.51
CA GLY A 118 -21.12 -0.47 2.52
C GLY A 118 -21.41 0.90 3.15
N LYS A 119 -21.19 1.02 4.47
CA LYS A 119 -21.36 2.27 5.24
C LYS A 119 -20.07 3.07 5.42
N SER A 120 -18.94 2.58 4.90
CA SER A 120 -17.63 3.21 5.07
C SER A 120 -17.24 4.01 3.84
N THR A 121 -16.64 5.18 4.06
CA THR A 121 -16.07 6.03 3.01
C THR A 121 -14.55 5.87 3.01
N HIS A 122 -14.00 5.51 1.85
CA HIS A 122 -12.57 5.32 1.66
C HIS A 122 -11.99 6.44 0.81
N LEU A 123 -10.96 7.10 1.34
CA LEU A 123 -10.14 8.06 0.60
C LEU A 123 -8.87 7.36 0.13
N THR A 124 -8.52 7.54 -1.15
CA THR A 124 -7.38 6.86 -1.75
C THR A 124 -6.30 7.86 -2.10
N TYR A 125 -5.05 7.49 -1.83
CA TYR A 125 -3.88 8.34 -1.96
C TYR A 125 -2.75 7.57 -2.64
N TYR A 126 -1.89 8.33 -3.31
CA TYR A 126 -0.70 7.83 -3.98
C TYR A 126 0.46 8.82 -3.82
N LEU A 127 1.65 8.29 -3.56
CA LEU A 127 2.89 9.04 -3.49
C LEU A 127 3.94 8.28 -4.32
N ASN A 128 4.63 8.98 -5.19
CA ASN A 128 5.76 8.43 -5.93
C ASN A 128 6.98 9.33 -5.75
N CYS A 129 8.00 8.78 -5.09
CA CYS A 129 9.29 9.41 -4.87
C CYS A 129 10.42 8.58 -5.51
N ASP A 130 11.64 9.07 -5.38
CA ASP A 130 12.83 8.41 -5.95
C ASP A 130 13.11 7.05 -5.34
N ALA A 131 12.66 6.82 -4.10
CA ALA A 131 12.95 5.59 -3.37
C ALA A 131 11.81 4.56 -3.45
N SER A 132 10.55 5.02 -3.53
CA SER A 132 9.38 4.14 -3.48
C SER A 132 8.13 4.76 -4.10
N LYS A 133 7.15 3.89 -4.38
CA LYS A 133 5.75 4.27 -4.62
C LYS A 133 4.91 3.79 -3.44
N VAL A 134 4.01 4.61 -2.93
CA VAL A 134 3.12 4.26 -1.82
C VAL A 134 1.68 4.52 -2.26
N ALA A 135 0.84 3.49 -2.19
CA ALA A 135 -0.59 3.57 -2.46
C ALA A 135 -1.35 3.17 -1.20
N TRP A 136 -2.29 3.99 -0.73
CA TRP A 136 -3.07 3.65 0.46
C TRP A 136 -4.51 4.13 0.40
N ALA A 137 -5.38 3.38 1.05
CA ALA A 137 -6.75 3.74 1.35
C ALA A 137 -6.87 4.06 2.84
N TYR A 138 -7.64 5.10 3.13
CA TYR A 138 -8.01 5.51 4.48
C TYR A 138 -9.52 5.36 4.66
N ASN A 139 -9.93 4.55 5.64
CA ASN A 139 -11.32 4.43 6.04
C ASN A 139 -11.63 5.48 7.11
N SER A 140 -12.49 6.45 6.78
CA SER A 140 -12.84 7.54 7.69
C SER A 140 -13.76 7.12 8.85
N THR A 141 -14.38 5.95 8.77
CA THR A 141 -15.27 5.42 9.81
C THR A 141 -14.48 4.71 10.90
N THR A 142 -13.47 3.92 10.54
CA THR A 142 -12.65 3.13 11.47
C THR A 142 -11.28 3.74 11.75
N PHE A 143 -10.93 4.84 11.07
CA PHE A 143 -9.60 5.47 11.13
C PHE A 143 -8.48 4.48 10.78
N THR A 144 -8.72 3.61 9.79
CA THR A 144 -7.76 2.58 9.36
C THR A 144 -7.08 2.95 8.07
N ILE A 145 -5.78 2.72 8.00
CA ILE A 145 -4.96 2.88 6.79
C ILE A 145 -4.55 1.49 6.27
N ASN A 146 -4.85 1.21 5.02
CA ASN A 146 -4.44 -0.02 4.34
C ASN A 146 -3.71 0.37 3.06
N GLY A 147 -2.52 -0.18 2.83
CA GLY A 147 -1.74 0.24 1.67
C GLY A 147 -0.65 -0.72 1.23
N VAL A 148 -0.05 -0.35 0.12
CA VAL A 148 1.03 -1.08 -0.54
C VAL A 148 2.20 -0.11 -0.73
N VAL A 149 3.39 -0.55 -0.35
CA VAL A 149 4.65 0.16 -0.53
C VAL A 149 5.48 -0.60 -1.56
N ILE A 150 5.73 0.01 -2.71
CA ILE A 150 6.53 -0.53 -3.79
C ILE A 150 7.93 0.09 -3.67
N SER A 151 8.90 -0.68 -3.18
CA SER A 151 10.29 -0.25 -3.07
C SER A 151 10.99 -0.40 -4.41
N ARG A 152 11.68 0.64 -4.89
CA ARG A 152 12.49 0.57 -6.10
C ARG A 152 13.82 -0.13 -5.80
N ASP A 153 14.35 -0.91 -6.74
CA ASP A 153 15.68 -1.51 -6.61
C ASP A 153 16.81 -0.51 -6.93
N THR A 154 16.82 0.60 -6.19
CA THR A 154 17.92 1.58 -6.16
C THR A 154 18.60 1.51 -4.80
N ASP A 155 19.82 2.06 -4.68
CA ASP A 155 20.51 2.13 -3.38
C ASP A 155 19.66 2.82 -2.30
N ARG A 156 18.89 3.84 -2.68
CA ARG A 156 17.95 4.54 -1.81
C ARG A 156 16.72 3.69 -1.51
N GLY A 157 16.11 3.10 -2.53
CA GLY A 157 14.90 2.27 -2.36
C GLY A 157 15.14 1.01 -1.51
N ARG A 158 16.33 0.40 -1.59
CA ARG A 158 16.73 -0.73 -0.73
C ARG A 158 16.75 -0.38 0.76
N LYS A 159 17.03 0.88 1.11
CA LYS A 159 17.07 1.38 2.50
C LYS A 159 15.76 2.02 2.94
N ALA A 160 15.02 2.62 2.01
CA ALA A 160 13.84 3.42 2.28
C ALA A 160 12.77 2.68 3.06
N PHE A 161 12.55 1.38 2.82
CA PHE A 161 11.55 0.64 3.59
C PHE A 161 11.95 0.48 5.07
N ALA A 162 13.23 0.27 5.37
CA ALA A 162 13.70 0.18 6.75
C ALA A 162 13.65 1.55 7.46
N GLU A 163 14.02 2.62 6.76
CA GLU A 163 13.91 4.00 7.26
C GLU A 163 12.45 4.40 7.49
N PHE A 164 11.57 4.04 6.56
CA PHE A 164 10.13 4.19 6.68
C PHE A 164 9.60 3.52 7.95
N VAL A 165 10.01 2.28 8.24
CA VAL A 165 9.62 1.56 9.47
C VAL A 165 10.14 2.29 10.72
N SER A 166 11.37 2.82 10.67
CA SER A 166 11.96 3.56 11.79
C SER A 166 11.16 4.82 12.11
N ILE A 167 10.85 5.64 11.10
CA ILE A 167 10.06 6.87 11.27
C ILE A 167 8.63 6.53 11.73
N LEU A 168 8.04 5.47 11.19
CA LEU A 168 6.74 4.97 11.63
C LEU A 168 6.76 4.64 13.14
N ASN A 169 7.84 4.02 13.63
CA ASN A 169 8.00 3.64 15.03
C ASN A 169 8.11 4.86 15.96
N GLU A 170 8.75 5.93 15.50
CA GLU A 170 8.87 7.19 16.25
C GLU A 170 7.55 7.98 16.28
N SER A 171 6.67 7.74 15.31
CA SER A 171 5.45 8.54 15.09
C SER A 171 4.15 7.73 15.20
N LEU A 172 4.13 6.67 16.01
CA LEU A 172 3.00 5.74 16.11
C LEU A 172 1.67 6.38 16.53
N GLN A 173 1.71 7.51 17.22
CA GLN A 173 0.53 8.29 17.59
C GLN A 173 -0.23 8.87 16.37
N MET A 174 0.42 8.95 15.20
CA MET A 174 -0.14 9.56 13.99
C MET A 174 -0.74 8.55 13.00
N ILE A 175 -0.76 7.26 13.34
CA ILE A 175 -1.16 6.17 12.43
C ILE A 175 -2.61 6.24 11.94
N SER A 176 -3.46 7.01 12.64
CA SER A 176 -4.86 7.26 12.27
C SER A 176 -5.02 8.45 11.33
N HIS A 177 -3.97 9.23 11.07
CA HIS A 177 -4.07 10.43 10.25
C HIS A 177 -3.88 10.10 8.76
N PRO A 178 -4.83 10.47 7.87
CA PRO A 178 -4.81 10.04 6.46
C PRO A 178 -3.59 10.48 5.66
N HIS A 179 -2.98 11.61 6.04
CA HIS A 179 -1.79 12.17 5.39
C HIS A 179 -0.48 11.71 6.04
N PHE A 180 -0.52 10.85 7.06
CA PHE A 180 0.68 10.49 7.81
C PHE A 180 1.75 9.85 6.91
N LEU A 181 1.34 8.99 5.96
CA LEU A 181 2.27 8.35 5.02
C LEU A 181 2.98 9.31 4.07
N LEU A 182 2.51 10.55 3.92
CA LEU A 182 3.27 11.59 3.21
C LEU A 182 4.57 11.92 3.93
N PHE A 183 4.52 12.06 5.24
CA PHE A 183 5.68 12.45 6.04
C PHE A 183 6.70 11.30 6.15
N VAL A 184 6.20 10.07 6.22
CA VAL A 184 7.04 8.87 6.34
C VAL A 184 7.61 8.43 4.99
N GLY A 185 6.97 8.77 3.86
CA GLY A 185 7.36 8.30 2.52
C GLY A 185 8.33 9.18 1.73
N ILE A 186 8.71 10.36 2.24
CA ILE A 186 9.61 11.32 1.54
C ILE A 186 11.11 11.00 1.73
N VAL A 187 11.45 9.92 2.45
CA VAL A 187 12.84 9.51 2.73
C VAL A 187 13.64 9.18 1.47
#